data_AF-A0A919TD87-F1
#
_entry.id   AF-A0A919TD87-F1
#
_cell.length_a   1.000
_cell.length_b   1.000
_cell.length_c   1.000
_cell.angle_alpha   90.00
_cell.angle_beta   90.00
_cell.angle_gamma   90.00
#
_symmetry.space_group_name_H-M   'P 1'
#
loop_
_entity.id
_entity.type
_entity.pdbx_description
1 polymer ?
#
loop_
_entity_poly.entity_id
_entity_poly.type
_entity_poly.pdbx_seq_one_letter_code
_entity_poly.pdbx_strand_id
1 'polypeptide(L)'
;MGRVSQAQAQENRKRIVETAARLFRERGVDGVSVADVMTEVGLTHGGFYKQFASKDALVAEAVEHAFNGMADRLSGLDRETFLNEYLSPEHRDNPGTGCPAAGFGGDLAREDGALPTYAQGVDLYARWLGDDLAAVCTLVGAMVLARATAGTEISDRILAAAKAALA
;
A
#
# COMPACT_ATOMS: atom_id res chain seq x y z
N MET A 1 -34.65 11.92 3.28
CA MET A 1 -33.32 11.67 2.68
C MET A 1 -33.49 10.69 1.52
N GLY A 2 -33.11 11.08 0.31
CA GLY A 2 -33.26 10.25 -0.89
C GLY A 2 -32.38 8.99 -0.81
N ARG A 3 -32.90 7.86 -1.32
CA ARG A 3 -32.17 6.60 -1.39
C ARG A 3 -30.99 6.76 -2.34
N VAL A 4 -29.77 6.50 -1.85
CA VAL A 4 -28.55 6.50 -2.66
C VAL A 4 -28.70 5.42 -3.75
N SER A 5 -28.39 5.75 -5.00
CA SER A 5 -28.44 4.77 -6.09
C SER A 5 -27.36 3.71 -5.90
N GLN A 6 -27.55 2.53 -6.49
CA GLN A 6 -26.55 1.45 -6.40
C GLN A 6 -25.19 1.90 -6.97
N ALA A 7 -25.19 2.64 -8.07
CA ALA A 7 -23.99 3.22 -8.67
C ALA A 7 -23.28 4.19 -7.72
N GLN A 8 -24.03 5.07 -7.04
CA GLN A 8 -23.44 6.01 -6.08
C GLN A 8 -22.88 5.30 -4.83
N ALA A 9 -23.52 4.21 -4.39
CA ALA A 9 -23.02 3.40 -3.29
C ALA A 9 -21.69 2.71 -3.66
N GLN A 10 -21.59 2.19 -4.88
CA GLN A 10 -20.37 1.55 -5.38
C GLN A 10 -19.21 2.57 -5.53
N GLU A 11 -19.50 3.76 -6.06
CA GLU A 11 -18.51 4.83 -6.18
C GLU A 11 -18.02 5.31 -4.80
N ASN A 12 -18.95 5.46 -3.84
CA ASN A 12 -18.57 5.80 -2.46
C ASN A 12 -17.69 4.71 -1.84
N ARG A 13 -18.02 3.42 -2.04
CA ARG A 13 -17.20 2.31 -1.56
C ARG A 13 -15.79 2.37 -2.13
N LYS A 14 -15.66 2.57 -3.45
CA LYS A 14 -14.37 2.69 -4.13
C LYS A 14 -13.53 3.83 -3.54
N ARG A 15 -14.11 5.02 -3.38
CA ARG A 15 -13.44 6.19 -2.78
C ARG A 15 -12.98 5.94 -1.34
N ILE A 16 -13.79 5.20 -0.56
CA ILE A 16 -13.42 4.80 0.81
C ILE A 16 -12.21 3.86 0.78
N VAL A 17 -12.21 2.83 -0.07
CA VAL A 17 -11.11 1.86 -0.18
C VAL A 17 -9.83 2.54 -0.66
N GLU A 18 -9.89 3.37 -1.70
CA GLU A 18 -8.75 4.14 -2.22
C GLU A 18 -8.13 5.03 -1.13
N THR A 19 -8.98 5.75 -0.40
CA THR A 19 -8.55 6.64 0.68
C THR A 19 -7.96 5.86 1.85
N ALA A 20 -8.59 4.76 2.24
CA ALA A 20 -8.07 3.90 3.29
C ALA A 20 -6.72 3.30 2.92
N ALA A 21 -6.57 2.77 1.70
CA ALA A 21 -5.32 2.21 1.22
C ALA A 21 -4.17 3.23 1.29
N ARG A 22 -4.43 4.48 0.88
CA ARG A 22 -3.46 5.57 0.99
C ARG A 22 -3.13 5.90 2.44
N LEU A 23 -4.15 6.17 3.27
CA LEU A 23 -3.96 6.58 4.66
C LEU A 23 -3.26 5.52 5.50
N PHE A 24 -3.61 4.24 5.32
CA PHE A 24 -2.97 3.14 6.04
C PHE A 24 -1.48 3.02 5.70
N ARG A 25 -1.07 3.23 4.45
CA ARG A 25 0.36 3.24 4.10
C ARG A 25 1.10 4.48 4.59
N GLU A 26 0.42 5.62 4.69
CA GLU A 26 1.01 6.86 5.18
C GLU A 26 1.20 6.87 6.70
N ARG A 27 0.24 6.30 7.45
CA ARG A 27 0.12 6.50 8.91
C ARG A 27 0.04 5.21 9.71
N GLY A 28 0.11 4.06 9.05
CA GLY A 28 -0.13 2.74 9.63
C GLY A 28 -1.62 2.43 9.80
N VAL A 29 -1.96 1.14 9.82
CA VAL A 29 -3.34 0.67 10.06
C VAL A 29 -3.83 1.15 11.42
N ASP A 30 -3.04 1.01 12.47
CA ASP A 30 -3.41 1.43 13.84
C ASP A 30 -3.60 2.94 13.97
N GLY A 31 -2.79 3.72 13.25
CA GLY A 31 -2.81 5.18 13.27
C GLY A 31 -4.00 5.82 12.56
N VAL A 32 -4.87 5.01 11.91
CA VAL A 32 -6.02 5.49 11.14
C VAL A 32 -7.30 4.86 11.65
N SER A 33 -8.25 5.69 12.06
CA SER A 33 -9.60 5.25 12.44
C SER A 33 -10.54 5.25 11.24
N VAL A 34 -11.68 4.55 11.37
CA VAL A 34 -12.79 4.65 10.41
C VAL A 34 -13.27 6.10 10.27
N ALA A 35 -13.28 6.86 11.36
CA ALA A 35 -13.69 8.27 11.33
C ALA A 35 -12.74 9.14 10.51
N ASP A 36 -11.43 8.87 10.54
CA ASP A 36 -10.45 9.61 9.73
C ASP A 36 -10.70 9.36 8.23
N VAL A 37 -10.86 8.09 7.84
CA VAL A 37 -11.16 7.73 6.44
C VAL A 37 -12.46 8.38 5.98
N MET A 38 -13.52 8.28 6.78
CA MET A 38 -14.83 8.81 6.39
C MET A 38 -14.83 10.34 6.30
N THR A 39 -14.10 11.02 7.20
CA THR A 39 -13.88 12.47 7.16
C THR A 39 -13.17 12.89 5.87
N GLU A 40 -12.07 12.22 5.52
CA GLU A 40 -11.28 12.51 4.32
C GLU A 40 -12.11 12.35 3.02
N VAL A 41 -12.98 11.34 2.96
CA VAL A 41 -13.86 11.10 1.80
C VAL A 41 -15.08 12.05 1.77
N GLY A 42 -15.34 12.77 2.87
CA GLY A 42 -16.51 13.65 3.02
C GLY A 42 -17.82 12.90 3.25
N LEU A 43 -17.76 11.72 3.90
CA LEU A 43 -18.91 10.87 4.18
C LEU A 43 -19.16 10.74 5.69
N THR A 44 -20.41 10.52 6.08
CA THR A 44 -20.77 10.37 7.49
C THR A 44 -20.25 9.05 8.07
N HIS A 45 -19.81 9.04 9.33
CA HIS A 45 -19.37 7.83 10.03
C HIS A 45 -20.40 6.67 9.97
N GLY A 46 -21.69 6.97 10.14
CA GLY A 46 -22.77 5.96 10.04
C GLY A 46 -22.96 5.36 8.63
N GLY A 47 -22.37 5.96 7.60
CA GLY A 47 -22.34 5.42 6.24
C GLY A 47 -21.37 4.25 6.07
N PHE A 48 -20.33 4.17 6.91
CA PHE A 48 -19.31 3.13 6.87
C PHE A 48 -19.92 1.75 7.08
N TYR A 49 -20.66 1.57 8.18
CA TYR A 49 -21.25 0.28 8.56
C TYR A 49 -22.38 -0.19 7.62
N LYS A 50 -22.77 0.64 6.65
CA LYS A 50 -23.66 0.21 5.54
C LYS A 50 -22.89 -0.43 4.38
N GLN A 51 -21.58 -0.21 4.31
CA GLN A 51 -20.70 -0.66 3.23
C GLN A 51 -19.72 -1.74 3.71
N PHE A 52 -19.20 -1.62 4.93
CA PHE A 52 -18.17 -2.51 5.48
C PHE A 52 -18.62 -3.09 6.83
N ALA A 53 -18.26 -4.35 7.08
CA ALA A 53 -18.61 -5.04 8.31
C ALA A 53 -17.75 -4.59 9.51
N SER A 54 -16.48 -4.26 9.26
CA SER A 54 -15.50 -3.87 10.28
C SER A 54 -14.36 -3.05 9.65
N LYS A 55 -13.50 -2.48 10.50
CA LYS A 55 -12.23 -1.88 10.04
C LYS A 55 -11.35 -2.93 9.36
N ASP A 56 -11.27 -4.14 9.89
CA ASP A 56 -10.45 -5.22 9.31
C ASP A 56 -10.91 -5.60 7.91
N ALA A 57 -12.23 -5.61 7.65
CA ALA A 57 -12.77 -5.81 6.31
C ALA A 57 -12.33 -4.69 5.34
N LEU A 58 -12.30 -3.44 5.82
CA LEU A 58 -11.76 -2.32 5.05
C LEU A 58 -10.24 -2.46 4.82
N VAL A 59 -9.47 -2.95 5.81
CA VAL A 59 -8.02 -3.20 5.66
C VAL A 59 -7.78 -4.25 4.58
N ALA A 60 -8.52 -5.37 4.58
CA ALA A 60 -8.39 -6.40 3.56
C ALA A 60 -8.67 -5.85 2.15
N GLU A 61 -9.75 -5.09 1.96
CA GLU A 61 -10.07 -4.47 0.67
C GLU A 61 -9.04 -3.40 0.27
N ALA A 62 -8.50 -2.65 1.22
CA ALA A 62 -7.46 -1.65 0.97
C ALA A 62 -6.12 -2.28 0.55
N VAL A 63 -5.75 -3.41 1.15
CA VAL A 63 -4.57 -4.21 0.78
C VAL A 63 -4.76 -4.77 -0.63
N GLU A 64 -5.92 -5.39 -0.91
CA GLU A 64 -6.25 -5.92 -2.24
C GLU A 64 -6.17 -4.82 -3.31
N HIS A 65 -6.83 -3.68 -3.07
CA HIS A 65 -6.82 -2.54 -3.97
C HIS A 65 -5.38 -2.05 -4.27
N ALA A 66 -4.53 -1.99 -3.23
CA ALA A 66 -3.16 -1.52 -3.38
C ALA A 66 -2.28 -2.48 -4.21
N PHE A 67 -2.43 -3.79 -3.99
CA PHE A 67 -1.70 -4.79 -4.78
C PHE A 67 -2.20 -4.85 -6.23
N ASN A 68 -3.50 -4.69 -6.47
CA ASN A 68 -4.04 -4.58 -7.83
C ASN A 68 -3.47 -3.35 -8.56
N GLY A 69 -3.45 -2.18 -7.92
CA GLY A 69 -2.84 -0.99 -8.50
C GLY A 69 -1.34 -1.13 -8.77
N MET A 70 -0.61 -1.86 -7.93
CA MET A 70 0.78 -2.21 -8.20
C MET A 70 0.90 -3.14 -9.41
N ALA A 71 0.09 -4.21 -9.49
CA ALA A 71 0.12 -5.14 -10.62
C ALA A 71 -0.17 -4.43 -11.96
N ASP A 72 -1.14 -3.53 -11.97
CA ASP A 72 -1.47 -2.71 -13.15
C ASP A 72 -0.26 -1.86 -13.60
N ARG A 73 0.42 -1.20 -12.65
CA ARG A 73 1.64 -0.41 -12.93
C ARG A 73 2.78 -1.29 -13.46
N LEU A 74 2.97 -2.48 -12.90
CA LEU A 74 4.04 -3.41 -13.28
C LEU A 74 3.84 -4.01 -14.68
N SER A 75 2.60 -4.09 -15.18
CA SER A 75 2.29 -4.70 -16.47
C SER A 75 2.94 -4.03 -17.69
N GLY A 76 3.36 -2.77 -17.55
CA GLY A 76 3.95 -1.96 -18.64
C GLY A 76 5.39 -1.50 -18.40
N LEU A 77 6.04 -1.93 -17.31
CA LEU A 77 7.38 -1.48 -16.95
C LEU A 77 8.42 -2.59 -17.16
N ASP A 78 9.55 -2.24 -17.78
CA ASP A 78 10.72 -3.11 -17.74
C ASP A 78 11.39 -3.07 -16.35
N ARG A 79 12.22 -4.08 -16.08
CA ARG A 79 12.86 -4.25 -14.76
C ARG A 79 13.75 -3.07 -14.40
N GLU A 80 14.51 -2.52 -15.34
CA GLU A 80 15.46 -1.44 -15.06
C GLU A 80 14.71 -0.16 -14.68
N THR A 81 13.71 0.23 -15.47
CA THR A 81 12.83 1.36 -15.16
C THR A 81 12.14 1.17 -13.81
N PHE A 82 11.63 -0.03 -13.53
CA PHE A 82 11.03 -0.33 -12.24
C PHE A 82 12.00 -0.16 -11.08
N LEU A 83 13.22 -0.71 -11.15
CA LEU A 83 14.22 -0.57 -10.08
C LEU A 83 14.59 0.90 -9.86
N ASN A 84 14.72 1.68 -10.94
CA ASN A 84 14.98 3.11 -10.90
C ASN A 84 13.87 3.88 -10.17
N GLU A 85 12.61 3.62 -10.52
CA GLU A 85 11.45 4.27 -9.89
C GLU A 85 11.24 3.80 -8.46
N TYR A 86 11.39 2.50 -8.20
CA TYR A 86 11.17 1.92 -6.88
C TYR A 86 12.22 2.40 -5.87
N LEU A 87 13.50 2.43 -6.23
CA LEU A 87 14.59 2.85 -5.35
C LEU A 87 14.91 4.34 -5.53
N SER A 88 13.89 5.18 -5.38
CA SER A 88 13.97 6.63 -5.56
C SER A 88 13.53 7.40 -4.29
N PRO A 89 14.04 8.63 -4.10
CA PRO A 89 13.51 9.54 -3.09
C PRO A 89 12.01 9.81 -3.27
N GLU A 90 11.51 9.88 -4.50
CA GLU A 90 10.09 10.08 -4.77
C GLU A 90 9.24 8.94 -4.18
N HIS A 91 9.64 7.67 -4.36
CA HIS A 91 8.92 6.55 -3.76
C HIS A 91 9.12 6.48 -2.24
N ARG A 92 10.30 6.86 -1.72
CA ARG A 92 10.52 7.00 -0.27
C ARG A 92 9.52 7.97 0.35
N ASP A 93 9.41 9.16 -0.23
CA ASP A 93 8.68 10.28 0.35
C ASP A 93 7.16 10.21 0.11
N ASN A 94 6.70 9.28 -0.74
CA ASN A 94 5.28 9.08 -1.06
C ASN A 94 4.78 7.67 -0.69
N PRO A 95 4.74 7.29 0.61
CA PRO A 95 4.27 5.96 1.03
C PRO A 95 2.82 5.68 0.65
N GLY A 96 1.97 6.71 0.62
CA GLY A 96 0.55 6.61 0.27
C GLY A 96 0.26 6.10 -1.14
N THR A 97 1.21 6.20 -2.07
CA THR A 97 1.11 5.66 -3.45
C THR A 97 2.23 4.66 -3.77
N GLY A 98 3.04 4.33 -2.76
CA GLY A 98 4.17 3.42 -2.88
C GLY A 98 3.81 1.93 -2.74
N CYS A 99 4.85 1.11 -2.66
CA CYS A 99 4.76 -0.34 -2.57
C CYS A 99 3.89 -0.80 -1.38
N PRO A 100 2.82 -1.58 -1.62
CA PRO A 100 1.97 -2.12 -0.56
C PRO A 100 2.73 -3.05 0.40
N ALA A 101 3.69 -3.85 -0.08
CA ALA A 101 4.48 -4.71 0.79
C ALA A 101 5.28 -3.91 1.84
N ALA A 102 5.90 -2.81 1.43
CA ALA A 102 6.62 -1.92 2.35
C ALA A 102 5.69 -1.11 3.26
N GLY A 103 4.48 -0.80 2.80
CA GLY A 103 3.51 0.01 3.56
C GLY A 103 2.71 -0.79 4.60
N PHE A 104 2.34 -2.03 4.30
CA PHE A 104 1.49 -2.85 5.18
C PHE A 104 2.24 -3.91 5.99
N GLY A 105 3.45 -4.30 5.57
CA GLY A 105 4.13 -5.46 6.16
C GLY A 105 4.40 -5.36 7.66
N GLY A 106 4.68 -4.16 8.17
CA GLY A 106 4.89 -3.94 9.60
C GLY A 106 3.61 -4.06 10.44
N ASP A 107 2.47 -3.63 9.90
CA ASP A 107 1.18 -3.69 10.59
C ASP A 107 0.61 -5.12 10.56
N LEU A 108 0.65 -5.77 9.39
CA LEU A 108 0.13 -7.12 9.22
C LEU A 108 1.02 -8.21 9.84
N ALA A 109 2.23 -7.86 10.27
CA ALA A 109 3.03 -8.73 11.14
C ALA A 109 2.52 -8.75 12.60
N ARG A 110 1.65 -7.80 12.98
CA ARG A 110 1.06 -7.69 14.33
C ARG A 110 -0.42 -8.05 14.36
N GLU A 111 -1.11 -7.95 13.22
CA GLU A 111 -2.55 -8.22 13.07
C GLU A 111 -2.85 -9.14 11.87
N ASP A 112 -3.72 -10.14 12.07
CA ASP A 112 -3.97 -11.18 11.06
C ASP A 112 -5.09 -10.85 10.04
N GLY A 113 -5.80 -9.73 10.20
CA GLY A 113 -7.08 -9.44 9.51
C GLY A 113 -7.02 -9.45 7.98
N ALA A 114 -5.86 -9.23 7.39
CA ALA A 114 -5.64 -9.21 5.93
C ALA A 114 -4.50 -10.13 5.46
N LEU A 115 -4.04 -11.06 6.32
CA LEU A 115 -2.87 -11.90 6.03
C LEU A 115 -2.99 -12.68 4.71
N PRO A 116 -4.11 -13.36 4.37
CA PRO A 116 -4.21 -14.09 3.11
C PRO A 116 -4.07 -13.19 1.88
N THR A 117 -4.73 -12.03 1.89
CA THR A 117 -4.67 -11.04 0.80
C THR A 117 -3.26 -10.47 0.64
N TYR A 118 -2.61 -10.14 1.76
CA TYR A 118 -1.24 -9.63 1.74
C TYR A 118 -0.25 -10.67 1.21
N ALA A 119 -0.35 -11.92 1.70
CA ALA A 119 0.51 -13.01 1.25
C ALA A 119 0.36 -13.25 -0.27
N GLN A 120 -0.87 -13.26 -0.78
CA GLN A 120 -1.14 -13.37 -2.21
C GLN A 120 -0.53 -12.21 -3.00
N GLY A 121 -0.65 -10.98 -2.51
CA GLY A 121 -0.06 -9.81 -3.15
C GLY A 121 1.47 -9.86 -3.21
N VAL A 122 2.13 -10.28 -2.13
CA VAL A 122 3.59 -10.48 -2.09
C VAL A 122 4.02 -11.59 -3.05
N ASP A 123 3.27 -12.69 -3.12
CA ASP A 123 3.52 -13.81 -4.03
C ASP A 123 3.40 -13.38 -5.51
N LEU A 124 2.39 -12.58 -5.87
CA LEU A 124 2.27 -11.98 -7.20
C LEU A 124 3.45 -11.06 -7.54
N TYR A 125 3.88 -10.25 -6.56
CA TYR A 125 5.02 -9.37 -6.73
C TYR A 125 6.34 -10.15 -6.93
N ALA A 126 6.54 -11.22 -6.17
CA ALA A 126 7.68 -12.12 -6.32
C ALA A 126 7.69 -12.77 -7.72
N ARG A 127 6.55 -13.29 -8.19
CA ARG A 127 6.43 -13.86 -9.54
C ARG A 127 6.78 -12.86 -10.63
N TRP A 128 6.32 -11.60 -10.50
CA TRP A 128 6.67 -10.55 -11.47
C TRP A 128 8.18 -10.28 -11.50
N LEU A 129 8.87 -10.40 -10.36
CA LEU A 129 10.34 -10.33 -10.27
C LEU A 129 11.06 -11.62 -10.72
N GLY A 130 10.34 -12.63 -11.21
CA GLY A 130 10.91 -13.92 -11.62
C GLY A 130 11.19 -14.86 -10.44
N ASP A 131 10.37 -14.79 -9.38
CA ASP A 131 10.52 -15.52 -8.11
C ASP A 131 11.83 -15.20 -7.35
N ASP A 132 12.45 -14.06 -7.66
CA ASP A 132 13.63 -13.54 -6.96
C ASP A 132 13.24 -12.93 -5.59
N LEU A 133 13.10 -13.81 -4.59
CA LEU A 133 12.78 -13.41 -3.22
C LEU A 133 13.88 -12.54 -2.58
N ALA A 134 15.13 -12.67 -3.03
CA ALA A 134 16.20 -11.80 -2.56
C ALA A 134 15.99 -10.36 -3.06
N ALA A 135 15.56 -10.19 -4.31
CA ALA A 135 15.15 -8.87 -4.82
C ALA A 135 13.94 -8.31 -4.08
N VAL A 136 12.90 -9.12 -3.82
CA VAL A 136 11.74 -8.69 -3.02
C VAL A 136 12.18 -8.17 -1.66
N CYS A 137 12.97 -8.95 -0.91
CA CYS A 137 13.48 -8.56 0.40
C CYS A 137 14.36 -7.30 0.34
N THR A 138 15.22 -7.19 -0.67
CA THR A 138 16.12 -6.04 -0.85
C THR A 138 15.33 -4.77 -1.14
N LEU A 139 14.36 -4.83 -2.06
CA LEU A 139 13.51 -3.70 -2.42
C LEU A 139 12.67 -3.24 -1.23
N VAL A 140 11.89 -4.15 -0.65
CA VAL A 140 10.98 -3.83 0.46
C VAL A 140 11.76 -3.36 1.67
N GLY A 141 12.82 -4.08 2.06
CA GLY A 141 13.65 -3.73 3.21
C GLY A 141 14.37 -2.39 3.06
N ALA A 142 14.97 -2.14 1.88
CA ALA A 142 15.62 -0.86 1.60
C ALA A 142 14.62 0.29 1.68
N MET A 143 13.41 0.13 1.14
CA MET A 143 12.39 1.16 1.17
C MET A 143 11.91 1.45 2.60
N VAL A 144 11.69 0.42 3.42
CA VAL A 144 11.33 0.57 4.84
C VAL A 144 12.42 1.33 5.61
N LEU A 145 13.68 0.92 5.46
CA LEU A 145 14.81 1.57 6.16
C LEU A 145 15.05 3.00 5.67
N ALA A 146 14.95 3.25 4.37
CA ALA A 146 15.10 4.57 3.79
C ALA A 146 14.01 5.54 4.29
N ARG A 147 12.75 5.09 4.39
CA ARG A 147 11.65 5.87 4.97
C ARG A 147 11.88 6.17 6.45
N ALA A 148 12.28 5.17 7.22
CA ALA A 148 12.54 5.33 8.66
C ALA A 148 13.70 6.29 8.97
N THR A 149 14.57 6.56 7.99
CA THR A 149 15.73 7.45 8.11
C THR A 149 15.65 8.66 7.20
N ALA A 150 14.47 8.96 6.63
CA ALA A 150 14.28 10.04 5.67
C ALA A 150 14.82 11.40 6.20
N GLY A 151 15.41 12.19 5.30
CA GLY A 151 16.07 13.45 5.64
C GLY A 151 17.51 13.31 6.14
N THR A 152 18.10 12.11 6.11
CA THR A 152 19.49 11.85 6.49
C THR A 152 20.29 11.24 5.34
N GLU A 153 21.62 11.38 5.38
CA GLU A 153 22.52 10.81 4.35
C GLU A 153 22.40 9.28 4.23
N ILE A 154 22.12 8.58 5.34
CA ILE A 154 22.01 7.12 5.32
C ILE A 154 20.79 6.66 4.52
N SER A 155 19.71 7.45 4.48
CA SER A 155 18.52 7.16 3.68
C SER A 155 18.84 7.04 2.19
N ASP A 156 19.55 8.03 1.65
CA ASP A 156 19.93 8.03 0.24
C ASP A 156 20.96 6.93 -0.06
N ARG A 157 21.88 6.66 0.87
CA ARG A 157 22.85 5.57 0.76
C ARG A 157 22.20 4.19 0.76
N ILE A 158 21.13 3.98 1.53
CA ILE A 158 20.35 2.73 1.52
C ILE A 158 19.76 2.49 0.12
N LEU A 159 19.11 3.51 -0.46
CA LEU A 159 18.53 3.42 -1.80
C LEU A 159 19.60 3.11 -2.85
N ALA A 160 20.74 3.81 -2.80
CA ALA A 160 21.85 3.59 -3.73
C ALA A 160 22.47 2.19 -3.59
N ALA A 161 22.67 1.72 -2.36
CA ALA A 161 23.23 0.39 -2.09
C ALA A 161 22.32 -0.73 -2.58
N ALA A 162 21.01 -0.63 -2.32
CA ALA A 162 20.02 -1.58 -2.80
C ALA A 162 19.97 -1.62 -4.34
N LYS A 163 20.11 -0.45 -4.98
CA LYS A 163 20.11 -0.35 -6.44
C LYS A 163 21.33 -1.01 -7.05
N ALA A 164 22.50 -0.77 -6.48
CA ALA A 164 23.74 -1.42 -6.91
C ALA A 164 23.72 -2.95 -6.71
N ALA A 165 23.00 -3.45 -5.70
CA ALA A 165 22.87 -4.89 -5.45
C ALA A 165 21.92 -5.61 -6.43
N LEU A 166 21.03 -4.88 -7.10
CA LEU A 166 20.00 -5.42 -8.00
C LEU A 166 20.23 -5.08 -9.48
N ALA A 167 21.27 -4.31 -9.77
CA ALA A 167 21.72 -3.94 -11.12
C ALA A 167 22.53 -5.05 -11.79
#